data_AF-A0A1F6VLI9-F1
#
_entry.id   AF-A0A1F6VLI9-F1
#
_cell.length_a   1.000
_cell.length_b   1.000
_cell.length_c   1.000
_cell.angle_alpha   90.00
_cell.angle_beta   90.00
_cell.angle_gamma   90.00
#
_symmetry.space_group_name_H-M   'P 1'
#
loop_
_entity.id
_entity.type
_entity.pdbx_description
1 polymer ?
#
loop_
_entity_poly.entity_id
_entity_poly.type
_entity_poly.pdbx_seq_one_letter_code
_entity_poly.pdbx_strand_id
1 'polypeptide(L)'
;MNTLTIPRNLIKEGFVILPRREYENLLRVKQNDDIVIKHSFKVPGKQEKFYDKLDKELTQAVREVRRGKVIGPFDNVKDLIKSLHS
;
A
#
# COMPACT_ATOMS: atom_id res chain seq x y z
N MET A 1 -8.16 5.25 16.81
CA MET A 1 -7.31 6.45 16.92
C MET A 1 -5.96 5.98 17.46
N ASN A 2 -4.91 5.94 16.63
CA ASN A 2 -3.62 5.39 17.05
C ASN A 2 -2.89 6.42 17.92
N THR A 3 -2.73 6.12 19.21
CA THR A 3 -1.95 6.94 20.14
C THR A 3 -0.53 6.39 20.22
N LEU A 4 0.46 7.24 19.91
CA LEU A 4 1.87 6.87 20.00
C LEU A 4 2.39 7.29 21.38
N THR A 5 2.58 6.32 22.29
CA THR A 5 3.07 6.60 23.65
C THR A 5 4.59 6.73 23.62
N ILE A 6 5.10 7.95 23.81
CA ILE A 6 6.54 8.24 23.81
C ILE A 6 7.04 8.38 25.24
N PRO A 7 8.06 7.61 25.65
CA PRO A 7 8.72 7.75 26.94
C PRO A 7 9.28 9.16 27.16
N ARG A 8 9.02 9.75 28.34
CA ARG A 8 9.40 11.16 28.66
C ARG A 8 10.91 11.40 28.61
N ASN A 9 11.72 10.38 28.86
CA ASN A 9 13.19 10.44 28.79
C ASN A 9 13.74 10.66 27.37
N LEU A 10 12.94 10.40 26.33
CA LEU A 10 13.31 10.65 24.94
C LEU A 10 12.92 12.05 24.47
N ILE A 11 12.22 12.83 25.29
CA ILE A 11 11.74 14.16 24.93
C ILE A 11 12.72 15.22 25.46
N LYS A 12 13.36 15.99 24.57
CA LYS A 12 14.09 17.21 24.93
C LYS A 12 13.51 18.38 24.17
N GLU A 13 13.10 19.42 24.90
CA GLU A 13 12.67 20.71 24.34
C GLU A 13 11.60 20.61 23.22
N GLY A 14 10.70 19.61 23.33
CA GLY A 14 9.65 19.37 22.34
C GLY A 14 10.03 18.44 21.18
N PHE A 15 11.28 17.97 21.12
CA PHE A 15 11.77 17.01 20.14
C PHE A 15 11.92 15.61 20.76
N VAL A 16 11.71 14.59 19.93
CA VAL A 16 11.92 13.19 20.31
C VAL A 16 13.27 12.75 19.77
N ILE A 17 14.19 12.42 20.67
CA ILE A 17 15.54 11.95 20.31
C ILE A 17 15.45 10.45 20.06
N LEU A 18 15.56 10.06 18.79
CA LEU A 18 15.59 8.67 18.36
C LEU A 18 16.98 8.32 17.84
N PRO A 19 17.55 7.16 18.22
CA PRO A 19 18.72 6.62 17.57
C PRO A 19 18.48 6.47 16.07
N ARG A 20 19.47 6.86 15.26
CA ARG A 20 19.35 6.84 13.79
C ARG A 20 18.85 5.50 13.25
N ARG A 21 19.33 4.38 13.79
CA ARG A 21 18.91 3.03 13.38
C ARG A 21 17.42 2.78 13.59
N GLU A 22 16.86 3.25 14.70
CA GLU A 22 15.44 3.08 15.01
C GLU A 22 14.56 3.94 14.11
N TYR A 23 14.99 5.18 13.88
CA TYR A 23 14.32 6.07 12.93
C TYR A 23 14.29 5.50 11.51
N GLU A 24 15.42 4.98 11.02
CA GLU A 24 15.49 4.33 9.71
C GLU A 24 14.59 3.08 9.62
N ASN A 25 14.47 2.30 10.70
CA ASN A 25 13.57 1.14 10.74
C ASN A 25 12.09 1.56 10.67
N LEU A 26 11.69 2.62 11.39
CA LEU A 26 10.32 3.15 11.32
C LEU A 26 9.97 3.66 9.92
N LEU A 27 10.94 4.28 9.23
CA LEU A 27 10.76 4.70 7.84
C LEU A 27 10.66 3.51 6.88
N ARG A 28 11.44 2.44 7.10
CA ARG A 28 11.39 1.21 6.28
C ARG A 28 10.06 0.49 6.40
N VAL A 29 9.46 0.43 7.59
CA VAL A 29 8.14 -0.19 7.80
C VAL A 29 7.04 0.49 6.98
N LYS A 30 7.14 1.80 6.73
CA LYS A 30 6.20 2.50 5.83
C LYS A 30 6.40 2.19 4.35
N GLN A 31 7.55 1.65 3.94
CA GLN A 31 7.89 1.46 2.53
C GLN A 31 7.56 0.05 2.00
N ASN A 32 7.39 -0.93 2.90
CA ASN A 32 7.04 -2.29 2.53
C ASN A 32 5.54 -2.41 2.21
N ASP A 33 5.16 -1.96 1.02
CA ASP A 33 3.91 -2.37 0.38
C ASP A 33 4.08 -3.82 -0.13
N ASP A 34 4.10 -4.80 0.79
CA ASP A 34 4.25 -6.24 0.50
C ASP A 34 3.02 -6.85 -0.21
N ILE A 35 2.15 -6.00 -0.76
CA ILE A 35 0.97 -6.44 -1.50
C ILE A 35 1.47 -7.11 -2.77
N VAL A 36 1.13 -8.38 -2.91
CA VAL A 36 1.25 -9.16 -4.14
C VAL A 36 -0.13 -9.74 -4.39
N ILE A 37 -0.75 -9.33 -5.48
CA ILE A 37 -2.07 -9.82 -5.89
C ILE A 37 -1.83 -11.04 -6.77
N LYS A 38 -2.57 -12.12 -6.52
CA LYS A 38 -2.60 -13.31 -7.35
C LYS A 38 -4.04 -13.69 -7.63
N HIS A 39 -4.31 -14.15 -8.83
CA HIS A 39 -5.59 -14.74 -9.18
C HIS A 39 -5.88 -15.99 -8.32
N SER A 40 -7.13 -16.17 -7.91
CA SER A 40 -7.57 -17.26 -7.02
C SER A 40 -8.14 -18.48 -7.76
N PHE A 41 -8.36 -18.38 -9.07
CA PHE A 41 -8.98 -19.41 -9.90
C PHE A 41 -7.96 -20.17 -10.74
N LYS A 42 -8.27 -21.41 -11.13
CA LYS A 42 -7.36 -22.23 -11.94
C LYS A 42 -7.31 -21.70 -13.37
N VAL A 43 -6.18 -21.12 -13.77
CA VAL A 43 -5.99 -20.59 -15.12
C VAL A 43 -5.60 -21.73 -16.08
N PRO A 44 -6.23 -21.83 -17.27
CA PRO A 44 -5.79 -22.76 -18.30
C PRO A 44 -4.36 -22.40 -18.76
N GLY A 45 -3.45 -23.38 -18.85
CA GLY A 45 -2.01 -23.12 -19.10
C GLY A 45 -1.69 -22.32 -20.37
N LYS A 46 -2.58 -22.28 -21.37
CA LYS A 46 -2.42 -21.42 -22.56
C LYS A 46 -2.49 -19.92 -22.25
N GLN A 47 -3.15 -19.52 -21.15
CA GLN A 47 -3.39 -18.13 -20.77
C GLN A 47 -2.64 -17.72 -19.50
N GLU A 48 -1.85 -18.61 -18.90
CA GLU A 48 -1.12 -18.37 -17.65
C GLU A 48 -0.26 -17.10 -17.72
N LYS A 49 0.50 -16.92 -18.81
CA LYS A 49 1.32 -15.72 -19.04
C LYS A 49 0.52 -14.42 -19.10
N PHE A 50 -0.73 -14.48 -19.58
CA PHE A 50 -1.60 -13.32 -19.67
C PHE A 50 -2.09 -12.90 -18.28
N TYR A 51 -2.57 -13.85 -17.49
CA TYR A 51 -3.01 -13.59 -16.12
C TYR A 51 -1.86 -13.20 -15.20
N ASP A 52 -0.68 -13.79 -15.35
CA ASP A 52 0.53 -13.38 -14.63
C ASP A 52 0.92 -11.93 -14.91
N LYS A 53 0.72 -11.46 -16.15
CA LYS A 53 0.98 -10.07 -16.52
C LYS A 53 -0.05 -9.15 -15.88
N LEU A 54 -1.33 -9.53 -15.94
CA LEU A 54 -2.42 -8.78 -15.30
C LEU A 54 -2.21 -8.66 -13.78
N ASP A 55 -1.82 -9.74 -13.11
CA ASP A 55 -1.56 -9.74 -11.67
C ASP A 55 -0.43 -8.78 -11.28
N LYS A 56 0.63 -8.72 -12.11
CA LYS A 56 1.74 -7.77 -11.92
C LYS A 56 1.29 -6.33 -12.12
N GLU A 57 0.55 -6.05 -13.19
CA GLU A 57 0.02 -4.71 -13.49
C GLU A 57 -0.95 -4.23 -12.39
N LEU A 58 -1.85 -5.11 -11.94
CA LEU A 58 -2.79 -4.81 -10.85
C LEU A 58 -2.05 -4.57 -9.53
N THR A 59 -1.05 -5.38 -9.21
CA THR A 59 -0.22 -5.18 -8.02
C THR A 59 0.47 -3.81 -8.05
N GLN A 60 0.99 -3.41 -9.21
CA GLN A 60 1.63 -2.10 -9.36
C GLN A 60 0.63 -0.95 -9.21
N ALA A 61 -0.54 -1.03 -9.86
CA ALA A 61 -1.58 -0.01 -9.76
C ALA A 61 -2.05 0.19 -8.30
N VAL A 62 -2.27 -0.90 -7.57
CA VAL A 62 -2.68 -0.83 -6.16
C VAL A 62 -1.60 -0.19 -5.28
N ARG A 63 -0.32 -0.46 -5.55
CA ARG A 63 0.79 0.21 -4.85
C ARG A 63 0.82 1.71 -5.15
N GLU A 64 0.60 2.11 -6.39
CA GLU A 64 0.58 3.52 -6.79
C GLU A 64 -0.58 4.29 -6.15
N VAL A 65 -1.76 3.69 -6.09
CA VAL A 65 -2.94 4.25 -5.39
C VAL A 65 -2.66 4.41 -3.90
N ARG A 66 -2.12 3.39 -3.23
CA ARG A 66 -1.79 3.48 -1.79
C ARG A 66 -0.72 4.52 -1.49
N ARG A 67 0.21 4.74 -2.42
CA ARG A 67 1.24 5.79 -2.32
C ARG A 67 0.68 7.18 -2.62
N GLY A 68 -0.61 7.30 -2.94
CA GLY A 68 -1.26 8.57 -3.27
C GLY A 68 -0.77 9.19 -4.58
N LYS A 69 -0.14 8.41 -5.46
CA LYS A 69 0.35 8.90 -6.76
C LYS A 69 -0.77 9.07 -7.79
N VAL A 70 -1.83 8.29 -7.63
CA VAL A 70 -2.99 8.29 -8.53
C VAL A 70 -4.20 8.77 -7.74
N ILE A 71 -4.70 9.94 -8.10
CA ILE A 71 -6.00 10.47 -7.66
C ILE A 71 -6.95 10.21 -8.82
N GLY A 72 -7.86 9.26 -8.62
CA GLY A 72 -8.88 8.90 -9.61
C GLY A 72 -10.15 9.74 -9.45
N PRO A 73 -11.05 9.70 -10.44
CA PRO A 73 -12.36 10.38 -10.35
C PRO A 73 -13.30 9.75 -9.32
N PHE A 74 -12.95 8.60 -8.75
CA PHE A 74 -13.71 7.89 -7.74
C PHE A 74 -12.84 7.63 -6.52
N ASP A 75 -13.35 8.01 -5.34
CA ASP A 75 -12.70 7.73 -4.06
C ASP A 75 -12.80 6.26 -3.66
N ASN A 76 -13.80 5.55 -4.19
CA ASN A 76 -14.12 4.17 -3.82
C ASN A 76 -14.39 3.28 -5.04
N VAL A 77 -14.00 2.00 -4.93
CA VAL A 77 -14.28 0.96 -5.95
C VAL A 77 -15.79 0.80 -6.20
N LYS A 78 -16.62 1.05 -5.19
CA LYS A 78 -18.08 0.95 -5.30
C LYS A 78 -18.67 1.97 -6.28
N ASP A 79 -18.10 3.18 -6.31
CA ASP A 79 -18.58 4.25 -7.18
C ASP A 79 -18.11 4.02 -8.63
N LEU A 80 -16.91 3.47 -8.80
CA LEU A 80 -16.44 2.97 -10.09
C LEU A 80 -17.35 1.86 -10.66
N ILE A 81 -17.77 0.89 -9.83
CA ILE A 81 -18.66 -0.18 -10.30
C ILE A 81 -20.01 0.40 -10.75
N LYS A 82 -20.55 1.38 -10.01
CA LYS A 82 -21.79 2.05 -10.40
C LYS A 82 -21.66 2.74 -11.77
N SER A 83 -20.54 3.40 -12.05
CA SER A 83 -20.35 4.08 -13.34
C SER A 83 -20.23 3.11 -14.51
N LEU A 84 -19.73 1.89 -14.28
CA LEU A 84 -19.60 0.85 -15.32
C LEU A 84 -20.93 0.18 -15.67
N HIS A 85 -21.90 0.20 -14.76
CA HIS A 85 -23.21 -0.42 -14.93
C HIS A 85 -24.31 0.59 -15.33
N SER A 86 -23.95 1.86 -15.52
CA SER A 86 -24.85 2.91 -16.00
C SER A 86 -24.73 3.10 -17.50
#